data_AF-A0A1Y4JDG8-F1
#
_entry.id   AF-A0A1Y4JDG8-F1
#
_cell.length_a   1.000
_cell.length_b   1.000
_cell.length_c   1.000
_cell.angle_alpha   90.00
_cell.angle_beta   90.00
_cell.angle_gamma   90.00
#
_symmetry.space_group_name_H-M   'P 1'
#
loop_
_entity.id
_entity.type
_entity.pdbx_description
1 polymer ?
#
loop_
_entity_poly.entity_id
_entity_poly.type
_entity_poly.pdbx_seq_one_letter_code
_entity_poly.pdbx_strand_id
1 'polypeptide(L)'
;MEAEKVYQEKTARTLQAKKEGGGTLQFVDNRPMNQAVQRAEDDEDDALQGKFEKPLQREESEEEDEPLQGKFKAPVQMTKNETGMPDHLKAGIEELSGFSMDDVRVHYNSDKPATVQALAYTQGTDIHVAPGQEQHLPHEAWHVAQQMAGRVEPTTEVGGMPVNDNADLEHEADVMGAKADSL
;
A
#
# COMPACT_ATOMS: atom_id res chain seq x y z
N MET A 1 -60.29 18.50 -4.25
CA MET A 1 -59.90 18.62 -5.67
C MET A 1 -58.50 19.18 -5.68
N GLU A 2 -57.47 18.52 -6.21
CA GLU A 2 -57.35 17.10 -6.59
C GLU A 2 -55.87 16.73 -6.53
N ALA A 3 -55.53 15.44 -6.48
CA ALA A 3 -54.14 14.99 -6.29
C ALA A 3 -53.64 14.28 -7.56
N GLU A 4 -52.68 14.89 -8.26
CA GLU A 4 -52.08 14.27 -9.45
C GLU A 4 -50.71 13.67 -9.12
N LYS A 5 -50.67 12.33 -9.03
CA LYS A 5 -49.45 11.54 -8.88
C LYS A 5 -48.96 11.10 -10.26
N VAL A 6 -47.89 11.70 -10.77
CA VAL A 6 -47.21 11.17 -11.96
C VAL A 6 -46.23 10.07 -11.54
N TYR A 7 -46.72 8.83 -11.45
CA TYR A 7 -45.87 7.65 -11.47
C TYR A 7 -45.37 7.43 -12.91
N GLN A 8 -44.08 7.15 -13.09
CA GLN A 8 -43.59 6.46 -14.27
C GLN A 8 -43.04 5.10 -13.86
N GLU A 9 -43.63 4.03 -14.42
CA GLU A 9 -43.18 2.67 -14.18
C GLU A 9 -42.19 2.19 -15.27
N LYS A 10 -41.10 1.57 -14.80
CA LYS A 10 -40.53 0.31 -15.31
C LYS A 10 -40.51 0.11 -16.84
N THR A 11 -39.29 0.14 -17.39
CA THR A 11 -38.90 -0.83 -18.43
C THR A 11 -37.77 -1.72 -17.89
N ALA A 12 -37.66 -2.94 -18.40
CA ALA A 12 -36.91 -4.02 -17.75
C ALA A 12 -35.63 -4.43 -18.50
N ARG A 13 -34.78 -5.19 -17.80
CA ARG A 13 -33.56 -5.84 -18.27
C ARG A 13 -33.62 -6.38 -19.70
N THR A 14 -32.53 -6.17 -20.45
CA THR A 14 -32.01 -7.16 -21.41
C THR A 14 -30.53 -7.38 -21.14
N LEU A 15 -30.18 -8.49 -20.50
CA LEU A 15 -28.80 -8.98 -20.40
C LEU A 15 -28.55 -9.93 -21.57
N GLN A 16 -27.70 -9.54 -22.52
CA GLN A 16 -27.41 -10.37 -23.69
C GLN A 16 -26.18 -11.25 -23.45
N ALA A 17 -26.39 -12.41 -22.83
CA ALA A 17 -25.35 -13.43 -22.72
C ALA A 17 -25.07 -14.06 -24.10
N LYS A 18 -23.79 -14.13 -24.49
CA LYS A 18 -23.35 -14.96 -25.62
C LYS A 18 -22.22 -15.88 -25.17
N LYS A 19 -22.47 -17.19 -25.20
CA LYS A 19 -21.54 -18.27 -24.85
C LYS A 19 -21.54 -19.28 -25.98
N GLU A 20 -20.40 -19.44 -26.65
CA GLU A 20 -20.02 -20.50 -27.63
C GLU A 20 -18.76 -19.99 -28.38
N GLY A 21 -17.70 -20.76 -28.65
CA GLY A 21 -17.27 -22.06 -28.11
C GLY A 21 -15.93 -21.91 -27.36
N GLY A 22 -15.23 -22.96 -26.92
CA GLY A 22 -15.24 -24.33 -27.46
C GLY A 22 -14.01 -24.58 -28.33
N GLY A 23 -12.80 -24.25 -27.85
CA GLY A 23 -11.55 -24.38 -28.60
C GLY A 23 -10.36 -24.70 -27.70
N THR A 24 -9.98 -25.97 -27.65
CA THR A 24 -8.74 -26.44 -27.03
C THR A 24 -7.57 -26.28 -28.00
N LEU A 25 -6.60 -25.43 -27.69
CA LEU A 25 -5.31 -25.39 -28.40
C LEU A 25 -4.16 -25.45 -27.41
N GLN A 26 -3.11 -26.19 -27.81
CA GLN A 26 -1.96 -26.54 -26.99
C GLN A 26 -0.69 -25.84 -27.48
N PHE A 27 0.21 -25.61 -26.54
CA PHE A 27 1.64 -25.26 -26.64
C PHE A 27 2.26 -24.99 -28.02
N VAL A 28 2.91 -23.82 -28.15
CA VAL A 28 4.31 -23.74 -28.61
C VAL A 28 4.99 -22.51 -27.99
N ASP A 29 6.20 -22.69 -27.45
CA ASP A 29 7.13 -21.60 -27.12
C ASP A 29 7.83 -21.16 -28.41
N ASN A 30 7.83 -19.87 -28.72
CA ASN A 30 8.44 -19.34 -29.93
C ASN A 30 9.16 -18.01 -29.65
N ARG A 31 10.31 -18.09 -28.97
CA ARG A 31 11.21 -16.98 -28.69
C ARG A 31 12.27 -16.84 -29.80
N PRO A 32 12.20 -15.84 -30.70
CA PRO A 32 13.32 -15.48 -31.56
C PRO A 32 14.34 -14.63 -30.79
N MET A 33 15.30 -15.30 -30.16
CA MET A 33 16.51 -14.65 -29.65
C MET A 33 17.40 -14.28 -30.85
N ASN A 34 17.81 -13.02 -30.98
CA ASN A 34 18.73 -12.58 -32.02
C ASN A 34 19.75 -11.58 -31.45
N GLN A 35 21.03 -11.80 -31.76
CA GLN A 35 22.17 -11.06 -31.21
C GLN A 35 23.32 -11.03 -32.24
N ALA A 36 24.15 -9.99 -32.17
CA ALA A 36 25.46 -9.83 -32.81
C ALA A 36 25.50 -9.53 -34.32
N VAL A 37 26.74 -9.29 -34.80
CA VAL A 37 27.21 -8.87 -36.14
C VAL A 37 26.69 -7.48 -36.60
N GLN A 38 27.48 -6.56 -37.17
CA GLN A 38 28.74 -6.70 -37.92
C GLN A 38 29.89 -5.76 -37.49
N ARG A 39 31.06 -5.89 -38.15
CA ARG A 39 32.39 -5.36 -37.79
C ARG A 39 33.14 -4.90 -39.05
N ALA A 40 33.80 -3.75 -38.97
CA ALA A 40 34.89 -3.23 -39.80
C ALA A 40 35.51 -2.04 -39.01
N GLU A 41 36.81 -1.77 -38.90
CA GLU A 41 38.04 -2.07 -39.68
C GLU A 41 38.20 -1.19 -40.94
N ASP A 42 39.33 -0.51 -41.17
CA ASP A 42 40.58 -0.47 -40.36
C ASP A 42 40.57 0.67 -39.30
N ASP A 43 41.34 1.78 -39.27
CA ASP A 43 42.38 2.40 -40.12
C ASP A 43 43.36 3.23 -39.22
N GLU A 44 44.62 3.45 -39.64
CA GLU A 44 45.61 4.37 -39.01
C GLU A 44 45.33 5.90 -39.27
N ASP A 45 46.00 6.92 -38.70
CA ASP A 45 47.28 7.08 -37.98
C ASP A 45 47.29 8.40 -37.16
N ASP A 46 48.16 8.54 -36.14
CA ASP A 46 48.96 9.75 -35.78
C ASP A 46 49.62 9.59 -34.40
N ALA A 47 50.85 10.13 -34.23
CA ALA A 47 51.68 9.88 -33.06
C ALA A 47 52.12 11.16 -32.34
N LEU A 48 51.95 11.22 -31.01
CA LEU A 48 52.62 12.22 -30.17
C LEU A 48 53.07 11.69 -28.79
N GLN A 49 54.29 12.07 -28.39
CA GLN A 49 54.96 11.56 -27.20
C GLN A 49 54.55 12.32 -25.93
N GLY A 50 53.94 11.64 -24.96
CA GLY A 50 53.58 12.17 -23.64
C GLY A 50 54.31 11.48 -22.49
N LYS A 51 55.63 11.68 -22.35
CA LYS A 51 56.40 11.16 -21.20
C LYS A 51 56.09 11.98 -19.94
N PHE A 52 55.64 11.34 -18.85
CA PHE A 52 56.12 11.65 -17.48
C PHE A 52 55.60 10.64 -16.45
N GLU A 53 56.49 9.77 -15.96
CA GLU A 53 56.31 9.10 -14.68
C GLU A 53 56.90 9.98 -13.56
N LYS A 54 56.16 10.14 -12.46
CA LYS A 54 56.69 10.17 -11.08
C LYS A 54 55.57 10.14 -10.03
N PRO A 55 55.79 9.49 -8.87
CA PRO A 55 54.78 9.38 -7.83
C PRO A 55 54.80 10.58 -6.87
N LEU A 56 53.62 11.02 -6.43
CA LEU A 56 53.42 11.62 -5.12
C LEU A 56 52.66 10.56 -4.30
N GLN A 57 53.30 9.95 -3.30
CA GLN A 57 53.48 10.47 -1.94
C GLN A 57 52.16 10.43 -1.14
N ARG A 58 52.18 9.52 -0.16
CA ARG A 58 51.23 9.40 0.94
C ARG A 58 51.29 10.68 1.77
N GLU A 59 50.20 11.42 1.79
CA GLU A 59 49.97 12.48 2.78
C GLU A 59 48.89 11.99 3.73
N GLU A 60 49.14 12.15 5.03
CA GLU A 60 48.38 11.50 6.10
C GLU A 60 47.40 12.53 6.68
N SER A 61 46.19 12.54 6.13
CA SER A 61 45.05 13.28 6.70
C SER A 61 44.24 12.34 7.57
N GLU A 62 44.70 12.21 8.81
CA GLU A 62 43.81 11.93 9.95
C GLU A 62 42.91 13.17 10.17
N GLU A 63 41.85 13.01 10.96
CA GLU A 63 40.72 13.95 11.10
C GLU A 63 39.83 13.99 9.82
N GLU A 64 38.52 13.69 9.85
CA GLU A 64 37.61 13.45 10.98
C GLU A 64 36.91 12.09 10.84
N ASP A 65 37.01 11.24 11.87
CA ASP A 65 36.13 10.08 12.03
C ASP A 65 34.77 10.62 12.49
N GLU A 66 33.81 10.76 11.57
CA GLU A 66 32.39 10.88 11.94
C GLU A 66 31.87 9.46 12.24
N PRO A 67 31.73 9.04 13.52
CA PRO A 67 30.84 7.95 13.84
C PRO A 67 29.44 8.42 13.49
N LEU A 68 28.91 7.99 12.33
CA LEU A 68 27.56 8.30 11.86
C LEU A 68 26.55 7.91 12.94
N GLN A 69 26.22 8.90 13.76
CA GLN A 69 25.70 8.68 15.11
C GLN A 69 24.33 8.04 14.96
N GLY A 70 24.24 6.76 15.34
CA GLY A 70 23.08 5.92 15.05
C GLY A 70 21.80 6.57 15.53
N LYS A 71 21.09 7.23 14.60
CA LYS A 71 19.99 8.16 14.90
C LYS A 71 19.01 7.42 15.77
N PHE A 72 18.91 7.88 17.02
CA PHE A 72 18.41 7.10 18.14
C PHE A 72 17.19 6.27 17.74
N LYS A 73 17.37 4.94 17.62
CA LYS A 73 16.25 4.02 17.83
C LYS A 73 15.92 4.18 19.31
N ALA A 74 15.14 5.23 19.60
CA ALA A 74 14.70 5.56 20.94
C ALA A 74 14.15 4.25 21.55
N PRO A 75 14.37 4.00 22.86
CA PRO A 75 13.73 2.87 23.48
C PRO A 75 12.23 3.03 23.20
N VAL A 76 11.66 2.10 22.44
CA VAL A 76 10.22 2.04 22.21
C VAL A 76 9.66 1.80 23.59
N GLN A 77 9.27 2.90 24.24
CA GLN A 77 8.60 2.84 25.51
C GLN A 77 7.32 2.11 25.19
N MET A 78 7.23 0.86 25.63
CA MET A 78 5.98 0.11 25.63
C MET A 78 5.07 0.77 26.67
N THR A 79 4.58 1.94 26.28
CA THR A 79 3.35 2.53 26.75
C THR A 79 2.33 1.41 26.81
N LYS A 80 1.61 1.34 27.93
CA LYS A 80 0.52 0.39 28.05
C LYS A 80 -0.40 0.61 26.86
N ASN A 81 -0.63 -0.41 26.05
CA ASN A 81 -1.52 -0.32 24.92
C ASN A 81 -2.96 -0.10 25.42
N GLU A 82 -3.47 1.12 25.21
CA GLU A 82 -4.84 1.51 25.57
C GLU A 82 -5.75 1.65 24.33
N THR A 83 -5.23 1.24 23.15
CA THR A 83 -5.93 1.34 21.86
C THR A 83 -7.05 0.31 21.71
N GLY A 84 -6.87 -0.86 22.33
CA GLY A 84 -7.71 -2.04 22.12
C GLY A 84 -7.21 -2.97 21.00
N MET A 85 -6.28 -2.56 20.14
CA MET A 85 -5.61 -3.49 19.21
C MET A 85 -4.72 -4.49 19.97
N PRO A 86 -4.51 -5.70 19.44
CA PRO A 86 -3.43 -6.58 19.89
C PRO A 86 -2.06 -5.90 19.84
N ASP A 87 -1.17 -6.22 20.79
CA ASP A 87 0.15 -5.58 20.91
C ASP A 87 1.06 -5.85 19.70
N HIS A 88 1.00 -7.07 19.14
CA HIS A 88 1.76 -7.42 17.94
C HIS A 88 1.26 -6.65 16.72
N LEU A 89 -0.07 -6.57 16.53
CA LEU A 89 -0.67 -5.79 15.44
C LEU A 89 -0.31 -4.30 15.56
N LYS A 90 -0.42 -3.70 16.75
CA LYS A 90 -0.02 -2.30 16.97
C LYS A 90 1.45 -2.10 16.56
N ALA A 91 2.36 -2.92 17.09
CA ALA A 91 3.79 -2.81 16.78
C ALA A 91 4.10 -3.05 15.29
N GLY A 92 3.41 -4.00 14.64
CA GLY A 92 3.56 -4.30 13.22
C GLY A 92 3.07 -3.17 12.30
N ILE A 93 1.93 -2.54 12.63
CA ILE A 93 1.45 -1.34 11.92
C ILE A 93 2.43 -0.18 12.11
N GLU A 94 2.93 0.03 13.34
CA GLU A 94 3.88 1.10 13.65
C GLU A 94 5.24 0.91 12.95
N GLU A 95 5.78 -0.31 12.91
CA GLU A 95 7.05 -0.61 12.20
C GLU A 95 6.91 -0.52 10.67
N LEU A 96 5.78 -0.97 10.10
CA LEU A 96 5.56 -0.98 8.65
C LEU A 96 5.15 0.38 8.08
N SER A 97 4.48 1.23 8.87
CA SER A 97 3.97 2.53 8.41
C SER A 97 4.81 3.73 8.85
N GLY A 98 5.53 3.62 9.98
CA GLY A 98 6.28 4.72 10.58
C GLY A 98 5.43 5.74 11.36
N PHE A 99 4.11 5.52 11.48
CA PHE A 99 3.22 6.34 12.31
C PHE A 99 2.96 5.66 13.66
N SER A 100 2.86 6.45 14.74
CA SER A 100 2.33 5.95 16.03
C SER A 100 0.84 5.65 15.89
N MET A 101 0.41 4.60 16.56
CA MET A 101 -0.97 4.14 16.66
C MET A 101 -1.55 4.36 18.07
N ASP A 102 -0.87 5.11 18.95
CA ASP A 102 -1.28 5.28 20.35
C ASP A 102 -2.63 6.02 20.51
N ASP A 103 -3.01 6.87 19.56
CA ASP A 103 -4.30 7.59 19.52
C ASP A 103 -5.48 6.78 18.92
N VAL A 104 -5.23 5.54 18.48
CA VAL A 104 -6.24 4.64 17.87
C VAL A 104 -7.16 4.05 18.93
N ARG A 105 -8.44 3.87 18.61
CA ARG A 105 -9.44 3.30 19.52
C ARG A 105 -10.30 2.24 18.83
N VAL A 106 -10.20 0.99 19.27
CA VAL A 106 -10.99 -0.13 18.74
C VAL A 106 -12.26 -0.35 19.56
N HIS A 107 -13.40 -0.19 18.89
CA HIS A 107 -14.73 -0.39 19.44
C HIS A 107 -15.26 -1.76 18.97
N TYR A 108 -14.85 -2.82 19.68
CA TYR A 108 -15.36 -4.17 19.46
C TYR A 108 -16.85 -4.30 19.78
N ASN A 109 -17.53 -5.22 19.10
CA ASN A 109 -18.96 -5.50 19.25
C ASN A 109 -19.83 -4.24 19.03
N SER A 110 -19.42 -3.36 18.12
CA SER A 110 -20.14 -2.12 17.81
C SER A 110 -21.32 -2.38 16.88
N ASP A 111 -22.48 -1.81 17.19
CA ASP A 111 -23.64 -1.80 16.29
C ASP A 111 -23.46 -0.85 15.08
N LYS A 112 -22.45 0.03 15.09
CA LYS A 112 -22.30 1.08 14.06
C LYS A 112 -22.12 0.54 12.63
N PRO A 113 -21.24 -0.45 12.33
CA PRO A 113 -21.01 -0.90 10.96
C PRO A 113 -22.28 -1.39 10.25
N ALA A 114 -23.20 -2.01 11.00
CA ALA A 114 -24.49 -2.46 10.48
C ALA A 114 -25.37 -1.32 9.94
N THR A 115 -25.21 -0.08 10.42
CA THR A 115 -25.99 1.07 9.93
C THR A 115 -25.56 1.52 8.53
N VAL A 116 -24.32 1.20 8.13
CA VAL A 116 -23.73 1.47 6.80
C VAL A 116 -23.50 0.17 5.99
N GLN A 117 -24.10 -0.94 6.44
CA GLN A 117 -24.03 -2.27 5.82
C GLN A 117 -22.62 -2.90 5.76
N ALA A 118 -21.70 -2.45 6.62
CA ALA A 118 -20.33 -2.96 6.72
C ALA A 118 -20.14 -3.96 7.89
N LEU A 119 -19.01 -4.68 7.90
CA LEU A 119 -18.62 -5.61 8.98
C LEU A 119 -17.69 -4.93 10.00
N ALA A 120 -16.81 -4.07 9.52
CA ALA A 120 -16.07 -3.09 10.29
C ALA A 120 -15.96 -1.77 9.48
N TYR A 121 -15.44 -0.71 10.07
CA TYR A 121 -14.93 0.47 9.36
C TYR A 121 -14.01 1.33 10.24
N THR A 122 -13.04 2.01 9.64
CA THR A 122 -12.20 3.04 10.26
C THR A 122 -12.67 4.46 9.92
N GLN A 123 -12.74 5.34 10.93
CA GLN A 123 -13.04 6.76 10.78
C GLN A 123 -12.05 7.61 11.60
N GLY A 124 -11.02 8.14 10.97
CA GLY A 124 -9.93 8.81 11.66
C GLY A 124 -9.13 7.80 12.48
N THR A 125 -9.09 7.98 13.81
CA THR A 125 -8.45 7.02 14.72
C THR A 125 -9.45 6.09 15.44
N ASP A 126 -10.76 6.23 15.22
CA ASP A 126 -11.77 5.31 15.75
C ASP A 126 -12.02 4.15 14.76
N ILE A 127 -11.83 2.91 15.20
CA ILE A 127 -12.12 1.68 14.45
C ILE A 127 -13.36 1.01 15.04
N HIS A 128 -14.39 0.78 14.24
CA HIS A 128 -15.63 0.11 14.66
C HIS A 128 -15.72 -1.30 14.10
N VAL A 129 -15.80 -2.31 14.96
CA VAL A 129 -15.84 -3.73 14.57
C VAL A 129 -17.14 -4.37 15.06
N ALA A 130 -17.92 -4.97 14.16
CA ALA A 130 -19.15 -5.68 14.53
C ALA A 130 -18.87 -6.96 15.34
N PRO A 131 -19.86 -7.50 16.09
CA PRO A 131 -19.67 -8.72 16.88
C PRO A 131 -19.16 -9.91 16.05
N GLY A 132 -18.03 -10.49 16.44
CA GLY A 132 -17.41 -11.64 15.76
C GLY A 132 -16.71 -11.31 14.44
N GLN A 133 -16.33 -10.04 14.22
CA GLN A 133 -15.64 -9.57 13.00
C GLN A 133 -14.21 -9.09 13.25
N GLU A 134 -13.59 -9.47 14.37
CA GLU A 134 -12.21 -9.12 14.74
C GLU A 134 -11.16 -9.45 13.67
N GLN A 135 -11.44 -10.43 12.80
CA GLN A 135 -10.64 -10.77 11.62
C GLN A 135 -10.38 -9.60 10.64
N HIS A 136 -11.23 -8.57 10.64
CA HIS A 136 -11.06 -7.38 9.79
C HIS A 136 -10.14 -6.33 10.42
N LEU A 137 -9.83 -6.41 11.72
CA LEU A 137 -9.08 -5.39 12.43
C LEU A 137 -7.70 -5.04 11.81
N PRO A 138 -6.90 -5.98 11.26
CA PRO A 138 -5.63 -5.63 10.64
C PRO A 138 -5.76 -4.77 9.37
N HIS A 139 -6.81 -5.01 8.57
CA HIS A 139 -7.14 -4.23 7.37
C HIS A 139 -7.60 -2.82 7.77
N GLU A 140 -8.53 -2.74 8.72
CA GLU A 140 -9.03 -1.46 9.27
C GLU A 140 -7.93 -0.62 9.93
N ALA A 141 -6.99 -1.25 10.64
CA ALA A 141 -5.83 -0.58 11.23
C ALA A 141 -4.87 -0.02 10.16
N TRP A 142 -4.74 -0.68 9.00
CA TRP A 142 -3.96 -0.12 7.90
C TRP A 142 -4.62 1.12 7.27
N HIS A 143 -5.94 1.19 7.22
CA HIS A 143 -6.63 2.42 6.79
C HIS A 143 -6.30 3.63 7.70
N VAL A 144 -6.07 3.43 9.00
CA VAL A 144 -5.58 4.52 9.87
C VAL A 144 -4.23 5.02 9.35
N ALA A 145 -3.28 4.13 9.08
CA ALA A 145 -1.97 4.48 8.55
C ALA A 145 -2.05 5.18 7.17
N GLN A 146 -2.99 4.78 6.31
CA GLN A 146 -3.25 5.45 5.02
C GLN A 146 -3.84 6.86 5.20
N GLN A 147 -4.76 7.05 6.14
CA GLN A 147 -5.34 8.36 6.49
C GLN A 147 -4.27 9.28 7.11
N MET A 148 -3.43 8.78 8.03
CA MET A 148 -2.30 9.52 8.62
C MET A 148 -1.24 9.89 7.58
N ALA A 149 -1.02 9.05 6.56
CA ALA A 149 -0.15 9.36 5.43
C ALA A 149 -0.71 10.43 4.47
N GLY A 150 -1.95 10.90 4.67
CA GLY A 150 -2.59 11.88 3.80
C GLY A 150 -2.90 11.38 2.38
N ARG A 151 -2.93 10.05 2.18
CA ARG A 151 -3.15 9.42 0.86
C ARG A 151 -4.63 9.13 0.56
N VAL A 152 -5.49 9.26 1.56
CA VAL A 152 -6.94 8.95 1.49
C VAL A 152 -7.73 10.25 1.31
N GLU A 153 -7.74 10.78 0.09
CA GLU A 153 -8.68 11.84 -0.28
C GLU A 153 -10.07 11.23 -0.56
N PRO A 154 -11.18 11.81 -0.07
CA PRO A 154 -12.52 11.29 -0.39
C PRO A 154 -12.84 11.37 -1.89
N THR A 155 -13.23 10.24 -2.49
CA THR A 155 -13.65 10.14 -3.90
C THR A 155 -15.16 10.06 -4.05
N THR A 156 -15.87 9.56 -3.01
CA THR A 156 -17.32 9.34 -3.03
C THR A 156 -17.90 9.43 -1.61
N GLU A 157 -19.23 9.31 -1.47
CA GLU A 157 -19.93 9.30 -0.18
C GLU A 157 -20.84 8.08 -0.04
N VAL A 158 -20.73 7.38 1.09
CA VAL A 158 -21.60 6.24 1.45
C VAL A 158 -22.34 6.58 2.74
N GLY A 159 -23.68 6.62 2.68
CA GLY A 159 -24.52 6.98 3.82
C GLY A 159 -24.36 8.42 4.35
N GLY A 160 -23.67 9.30 3.60
CA GLY A 160 -23.26 10.63 4.07
C GLY A 160 -21.94 10.63 4.85
N MET A 161 -21.15 9.55 4.78
CA MET A 161 -19.74 9.55 5.19
C MET A 161 -18.85 9.66 3.94
N PRO A 162 -17.85 10.55 3.93
CA PRO A 162 -16.85 10.61 2.86
C PRO A 162 -15.95 9.37 2.91
N VAL A 163 -15.79 8.69 1.77
CA VAL A 163 -14.94 7.50 1.63
C VAL A 163 -14.07 7.59 0.38
N ASN A 164 -13.01 6.80 0.34
CA ASN A 164 -12.20 6.55 -0.84
C ASN A 164 -12.56 5.17 -1.40
N ASP A 165 -12.67 5.02 -2.72
CA ASP A 165 -13.02 3.76 -3.41
C ASP A 165 -11.91 3.24 -4.33
N ASN A 166 -10.66 3.65 -4.08
CA ASN A 166 -9.50 3.21 -4.85
C ASN A 166 -9.06 1.79 -4.45
N ALA A 167 -9.34 0.82 -5.33
CA ALA A 167 -8.96 -0.58 -5.17
C ALA A 167 -7.46 -0.83 -4.91
N ASP A 168 -6.55 0.07 -5.32
CA ASP A 168 -5.13 -0.04 -4.99
C ASP A 168 -4.84 0.18 -3.49
N LEU A 169 -5.62 1.06 -2.83
CA LEU A 169 -5.51 1.31 -1.38
C LEU A 169 -6.19 0.19 -0.56
N GLU A 170 -7.32 -0.33 -1.03
CA GLU A 170 -7.98 -1.50 -0.43
C GLU A 170 -7.05 -2.72 -0.45
N HIS A 171 -6.39 -2.96 -1.59
CA HIS A 171 -5.45 -4.07 -1.72
C HIS A 171 -4.18 -3.87 -0.89
N GLU A 172 -3.70 -2.63 -0.74
CA GLU A 172 -2.61 -2.31 0.19
C GLU A 172 -3.03 -2.62 1.64
N ALA A 173 -4.27 -2.30 2.04
CA ALA A 173 -4.80 -2.58 3.38
C ALA A 173 -4.91 -4.09 3.66
N ASP A 174 -5.39 -4.89 2.71
CA ASP A 174 -5.36 -6.36 2.81
C ASP A 174 -3.94 -6.89 3.03
N VAL A 175 -3.00 -6.52 2.15
CA VAL A 175 -1.65 -7.08 2.14
C VAL A 175 -0.83 -6.62 3.35
N MET A 176 -0.89 -5.33 3.69
CA MET A 176 -0.09 -4.75 4.76
C MET A 176 -0.71 -4.96 6.13
N GLY A 177 -2.04 -4.99 6.25
CA GLY A 177 -2.73 -5.41 7.46
C GLY A 177 -2.41 -6.86 7.84
N ALA A 178 -2.57 -7.81 6.90
CA ALA A 178 -2.20 -9.21 7.14
C ALA A 178 -0.69 -9.39 7.44
N LYS A 179 0.17 -8.57 6.84
CA LYS A 179 1.60 -8.55 7.15
C LYS A 179 1.88 -8.02 8.57
N ALA A 180 1.20 -6.97 9.01
CA ALA A 180 1.34 -6.40 10.35
C ALA A 180 0.87 -7.37 11.45
N ASP A 181 -0.19 -8.14 11.21
CA ASP A 181 -0.67 -9.19 12.11
C ASP A 181 0.28 -10.41 12.20
N SER A 182 1.30 -10.48 11.33
CA SER A 182 2.25 -11.60 11.19
C SER A 182 3.68 -11.30 11.67
N LEU A 183 3.91 -10.17 12.37
CA LEU A 183 5.22 -9.73 12.90
C LEU A 183 5.42 -10.08 14.38
#